data_AF-A0A3D6C2V5-F1
#
_entry.id   AF-A0A3D6C2V5-F1
#
_cell.length_a   1.000
_cell.length_b   1.000
_cell.length_c   1.000
_cell.angle_alpha   90.00
_cell.angle_beta   90.00
_cell.angle_gamma   90.00
#
_symmetry.space_group_name_H-M   'P 1'
#
loop_
_entity.id
_entity.type
_entity.pdbx_description
1 polymer ?
#
loop_
_entity_poly.entity_id
_entity_poly.type
_entity_poly.pdbx_seq_one_letter_code
_entity_poly.pdbx_strand_id
1 'polypeptide(L)'
;MIRHDFIYEWDGKSKSGKTPISWWPGAYRVRIVQLAEESDDVAYLFPVAVLLKSVKTDAVMNTSLKNYIHNFAERISEEYDLDINKTMWIEIRDKARIAHLNPDRRLSE
;
A
#
# COMPACT_ATOMS: atom_id res chain seq x y z
N MET A 1 -0.87 1.20 14.13
CA MET A 1 0.14 0.13 14.31
C MET A 1 0.46 -0.52 12.95
N ILE A 2 1.71 -0.92 12.69
CA ILE A 2 2.06 -1.68 11.47
C ILE A 2 1.60 -3.13 11.64
N ARG A 3 0.77 -3.64 10.72
CA ARG A 3 0.31 -5.04 10.70
C ARG A 3 1.23 -5.93 9.87
N HIS A 4 1.69 -5.43 8.71
CA HIS A 4 2.58 -6.16 7.80
C HIS A 4 3.63 -5.23 7.17
N ASP A 5 4.82 -5.77 6.89
CA ASP A 5 5.92 -5.10 6.16
C ASP A 5 6.69 -6.14 5.34
N PHE A 6 6.55 -6.10 4.01
CA PHE A 6 7.10 -7.11 3.10
C PHE A 6 7.43 -6.55 1.72
N ILE A 7 8.11 -7.34 0.89
CA ILE A 7 8.30 -7.07 -0.54
C ILE A 7 7.31 -7.95 -1.30
N TYR A 8 6.49 -7.33 -2.14
CA TYR A 8 5.59 -8.02 -3.04
C TYR A 8 6.14 -7.97 -4.46
N GLU A 9 6.32 -9.13 -5.07
CA GLU A 9 6.86 -9.28 -6.42
C GLU A 9 5.86 -10.02 -7.31
N TRP A 10 5.84 -9.66 -8.59
CA TRP A 10 5.07 -10.38 -9.60
C TRP A 10 5.89 -10.53 -10.89
N ASP A 11 5.64 -11.64 -11.60
CA ASP A 11 6.45 -12.08 -12.74
C ASP A 11 5.84 -11.74 -14.11
N GLY A 12 4.73 -11.01 -14.14
CA GLY A 12 4.01 -10.67 -15.37
C GLY A 12 3.16 -11.79 -15.96
N LYS A 13 3.04 -12.94 -15.27
CA LYS A 13 2.32 -14.11 -15.77
C LYS A 13 0.99 -14.30 -15.06
N SER A 14 -0.02 -14.76 -15.79
CA SER A 14 -1.22 -15.30 -15.17
C SER A 14 -0.89 -16.62 -14.51
N LYS A 15 -1.03 -16.68 -13.18
CA LYS A 15 -1.11 -17.94 -12.45
C LYS A 15 -2.59 -18.20 -12.20
N SER A 16 -3.05 -19.43 -12.43
CA SER A 16 -4.42 -19.88 -12.11
C SER A 16 -5.57 -19.13 -12.82
N GLY A 17 -5.35 -18.59 -14.02
CA GLY A 17 -6.40 -17.97 -14.83
C GLY A 17 -6.88 -16.59 -14.36
N LYS A 18 -6.31 -16.07 -13.25
CA LYS A 18 -6.53 -14.68 -12.82
C LYS A 18 -5.69 -13.72 -13.65
N THR A 19 -6.24 -12.54 -13.94
CA THR A 19 -5.49 -11.44 -14.56
C THR A 19 -4.27 -11.10 -13.68
N PRO A 20 -3.07 -10.97 -14.25
CA PRO A 20 -1.91 -10.54 -13.49
C PRO A 20 -2.08 -9.08 -13.07
N ILE A 21 -1.31 -8.65 -12.04
CA ILE A 21 -1.26 -7.24 -11.61
C ILE A 21 -0.93 -6.35 -12.81
N SER A 22 0.15 -6.70 -13.52
CA SER A 22 0.48 -6.21 -14.85
C SER A 22 1.17 -7.31 -15.64
N TRP A 23 1.22 -7.17 -16.97
CA TRP A 23 1.93 -8.11 -17.85
C TRP A 23 3.45 -7.99 -17.80
N TRP A 24 3.97 -6.90 -17.22
CA TRP A 24 5.38 -6.72 -16.95
C TRP A 24 5.68 -6.99 -15.48
N PRO A 25 6.81 -7.62 -15.16
CA PRO A 25 7.21 -7.90 -13.78
C PRO A 25 7.52 -6.62 -12.99
N GLY A 26 7.38 -6.70 -11.67
CA GLY A 26 7.65 -5.58 -10.78
C GLY A 26 7.72 -6.00 -9.32
N ALA A 27 8.28 -5.10 -8.51
CA ALA A 27 8.45 -5.30 -7.08
C ALA A 27 8.15 -4.01 -6.31
N TYR A 28 7.36 -4.13 -5.25
CA TYR A 28 7.05 -3.03 -4.33
C TYR A 28 7.23 -3.48 -2.89
N ARG A 29 7.84 -2.63 -2.07
CA ARG A 29 7.78 -2.76 -0.61
C ARG A 29 6.42 -2.27 -0.17
N VAL A 30 5.71 -3.10 0.58
CA VAL A 30 4.35 -2.86 1.05
C VAL A 30 4.35 -2.83 2.56
N ARG A 31 3.64 -1.85 3.13
CA ARG A 31 3.38 -1.78 4.56
C ARG A 31 1.90 -1.55 4.80
N ILE A 32 1.27 -2.48 5.51
CA ILE A 32 -0.14 -2.40 5.91
C ILE A 32 -0.18 -1.82 7.32
N VAL A 33 -0.88 -0.71 7.50
CA VAL A 33 -0.93 0.05 8.75
C VAL A 33 -2.37 0.21 9.20
N GLN A 34 -2.65 -0.23 10.43
CA GLN A 34 -3.88 0.16 11.12
C GLN A 34 -3.76 1.61 11.56
N LEU A 35 -4.65 2.47 11.07
CA LEU A 35 -4.73 3.88 11.43
C LEU A 35 -5.59 4.11 12.67
N ALA A 36 -6.72 3.40 12.77
CA ALA A 36 -7.63 3.49 13.91
C ALA A 36 -8.39 2.17 14.07
N GLU A 37 -8.80 1.83 15.29
CA GLU A 37 -9.69 0.69 15.53
C GLU A 37 -11.14 1.16 15.44
N GLU A 38 -11.97 0.44 14.69
CA GLU A 38 -13.41 0.71 14.69
C GLU A 38 -13.96 0.44 16.09
N SER A 39 -14.86 1.32 16.52
CA SER A 39 -15.62 1.20 17.77
C SER A 39 -17.08 1.47 17.45
N ASP A 40 -17.99 0.98 18.28
CA ASP A 40 -19.44 1.11 18.03
C ASP A 40 -19.89 2.56 17.82
N ASP A 41 -19.17 3.53 18.39
CA ASP A 41 -19.49 4.96 18.34
C ASP A 41 -18.78 5.72 17.19
N VAL A 42 -17.77 5.13 16.54
CA VAL A 42 -16.95 5.81 15.53
C VAL A 42 -16.61 4.89 14.36
N ALA A 43 -17.18 5.21 13.19
CA ALA A 43 -16.85 4.58 11.92
C ALA A 43 -15.83 5.43 11.16
N TYR A 44 -14.63 4.89 10.96
CA TYR A 44 -13.59 5.54 10.17
C TYR A 44 -13.82 5.27 8.68
N LEU A 45 -13.65 6.30 7.85
CA LEU A 45 -13.72 6.13 6.39
C LEU A 45 -12.56 5.27 5.85
N PHE A 46 -11.38 5.44 6.46
CA PHE A 46 -10.16 4.70 6.09
C PHE A 46 -9.42 4.21 7.35
N PRO A 47 -9.90 3.14 8.02
CA PRO A 47 -9.24 2.60 9.21
C PRO A 47 -7.88 1.96 8.90
N VAL A 48 -7.60 1.64 7.63
CA VAL A 48 -6.36 1.01 7.17
C VAL A 48 -5.69 1.84 6.08
N ALA A 49 -4.36 1.92 6.12
CA ALA A 49 -3.54 2.45 5.02
C ALA A 49 -2.56 1.40 4.53
N VAL A 50 -2.41 1.31 3.21
CA VAL A 50 -1.36 0.53 2.55
C VAL A 50 -0.36 1.52 1.94
N LEU A 51 0.85 1.50 2.47
CA LEU A 51 1.97 2.26 1.94
C LEU A 51 2.75 1.37 0.97
N LEU A 52 3.00 1.86 -0.24
CA LEU A 52 3.70 1.13 -1.28
C LEU A 52 4.85 1.96 -1.85
N LYS A 53 6.04 1.37 -1.94
CA LYS A 53 7.23 2.00 -2.55
C LYS A 53 7.86 1.03 -3.54
N SER A 54 8.10 1.48 -4.78
CA SER A 54 8.79 0.65 -5.77
C SER A 54 10.17 0.26 -5.26
N VAL A 55 10.48 -1.03 -5.39
CA VAL A 55 11.82 -1.57 -5.13
C VAL A 55 12.39 -1.95 -6.49
N LYS A 56 13.46 -1.29 -6.90
CA LYS A 56 14.19 -1.68 -8.11
C LYS A 56 15.17 -2.76 -7.71
N THR A 57 14.78 -4.03 -7.87
CA THR A 57 15.66 -5.17 -7.62
C THR A 57 16.57 -5.45 -8.81
N ASP A 58 16.08 -5.26 -10.04
CA ASP A 58 16.84 -5.32 -11.29
C ASP A 58 16.18 -4.47 -12.42
N ALA A 59 16.72 -4.55 -13.64
CA ALA A 59 16.20 -3.82 -14.80
C ALA A 59 14.84 -4.32 -15.30
N VAL A 60 14.42 -5.53 -14.91
CA VAL A 60 13.21 -6.21 -15.35
C VAL A 60 12.06 -5.95 -14.36
N MET A 61 12.35 -5.94 -13.06
CA MET A 61 11.42 -5.73 -11.95
C MET A 61 11.21 -4.24 -11.62
N ASN A 62 10.77 -3.44 -12.59
CA ASN A 62 10.66 -1.99 -12.42
C ASN A 62 9.32 -1.38 -12.87
N THR A 63 8.32 -2.22 -13.14
CA THR A 63 7.02 -1.76 -13.62
C THR A 63 6.32 -0.89 -12.57
N SER A 64 5.93 0.32 -12.96
CA SER A 64 5.15 1.22 -12.11
C SER A 64 3.69 0.75 -12.00
N LEU A 65 3.13 0.88 -10.80
CA LEU A 65 1.70 0.60 -10.54
C LEU A 65 0.74 1.72 -10.99
N LYS A 66 1.22 2.81 -11.61
CA LYS A 66 0.38 3.97 -11.98
C LYS A 66 -0.91 3.60 -12.73
N ASN A 67 -0.84 2.62 -13.64
CA ASN A 67 -1.97 2.14 -14.43
C ASN A 67 -2.55 0.80 -13.94
N TYR A 68 -1.98 0.22 -12.88
CA TYR A 68 -2.26 -1.14 -12.41
C TYR A 68 -2.58 -1.20 -10.92
N ILE A 69 -2.72 -0.05 -10.26
CA ILE A 69 -2.96 0.04 -8.83
C ILE A 69 -4.24 -0.67 -8.41
N HIS A 70 -5.26 -0.70 -9.27
CA HIS A 70 -6.51 -1.41 -9.00
C HIS A 70 -6.29 -2.92 -8.89
N ASN A 71 -5.66 -3.55 -9.88
CA ASN A 71 -5.34 -4.99 -9.85
C ASN A 71 -4.43 -5.34 -8.67
N PHE A 72 -3.47 -4.46 -8.37
CA PHE A 72 -2.61 -4.61 -7.20
C PHE A 72 -3.42 -4.55 -5.89
N ALA A 73 -4.30 -3.56 -5.77
CA ALA A 73 -5.13 -3.36 -4.60
C ALA A 73 -6.09 -4.54 -4.39
N GLU A 74 -6.74 -5.03 -5.45
CA GLU A 74 -7.57 -6.24 -5.38
C GLU A 74 -6.76 -7.44 -4.87
N ARG A 75 -5.56 -7.67 -5.42
CA ARG A 75 -4.74 -8.81 -5.02
C ARG A 75 -4.30 -8.73 -3.56
N ILE A 76 -3.83 -7.58 -3.11
CA ILE A 76 -3.41 -7.39 -1.72
C ILE A 76 -4.61 -7.45 -0.77
N SER A 77 -5.76 -6.93 -1.18
CA SER A 77 -6.99 -7.03 -0.39
C SER A 77 -7.46 -8.48 -0.23
N GLU A 78 -7.43 -9.28 -1.29
CA GLU A 78 -7.73 -10.72 -1.22
C GLU A 78 -6.76 -11.47 -0.28
N GLU A 79 -5.46 -11.17 -0.37
CA GLU A 79 -4.42 -11.91 0.35
C GLU A 79 -4.33 -11.53 1.84
N TYR A 80 -4.66 -10.29 2.20
CA TYR A 80 -4.53 -9.75 3.56
C TYR A 80 -5.86 -9.35 4.20
N ASP A 81 -6.99 -9.80 3.62
CA ASP A 81 -8.35 -9.55 4.12
C ASP A 81 -8.64 -8.06 4.37
N LEU A 82 -8.38 -7.24 3.34
CA LEU A 82 -8.64 -5.80 3.39
C LEU A 82 -9.93 -5.44 2.66
N ASP A 83 -10.74 -4.56 3.26
CA ASP A 83 -11.79 -3.87 2.52
C ASP A 83 -11.13 -2.83 1.61
N ILE A 84 -11.13 -3.11 0.31
CA ILE A 84 -10.52 -2.26 -0.72
C ILE A 84 -11.09 -0.83 -0.72
N ASN A 85 -12.38 -0.66 -0.38
CA ASN A 85 -13.07 0.62 -0.39
C ASN A 85 -12.80 1.44 0.88
N LYS A 86 -12.45 0.76 1.98
CA LYS A 86 -12.03 1.37 3.27
C LYS A 86 -10.52 1.40 3.46
N THR A 87 -9.74 1.10 2.42
CA THR A 87 -8.28 1.11 2.47
C THR A 87 -7.71 2.32 1.74
N MET A 88 -6.87 3.09 2.42
CA MET A 88 -6.15 4.21 1.80
C MET A 88 -4.84 3.71 1.16
N TRP A 89 -4.74 3.80 -0.17
CA TRP A 89 -3.57 3.35 -0.94
C TRP A 89 -2.62 4.52 -1.22
N ILE A 90 -1.38 4.43 -0.74
CA ILE A 90 -0.41 5.54 -0.78
C ILE A 90 0.89 5.08 -1.44
N GLU A 91 1.18 5.60 -2.63
CA GLU A 91 2.48 5.43 -3.29
C GLU A 91 3.50 6.44 -2.77
N ILE A 92 4.56 5.94 -2.11
CA ILE A 92 5.70 6.75 -1.67
C ILE A 92 6.66 6.88 -2.84
N ARG A 93 6.79 8.11 -3.34
CA ARG A 93 7.79 8.49 -4.35
C ARG A 93 9.07 8.98 -3.65
N ASP A 94 10.20 8.90 -4.35
CA ASP A 94 11.51 9.29 -3.79
C ASP A 94 11.62 10.76 -3.35
N LYS A 95 10.64 11.60 -3.72
CA LYS A 95 10.55 13.02 -3.31
C LYS A 95 9.63 13.27 -2.10
N ALA A 96 9.20 12.24 -1.37
CA ALA A 96 8.35 12.44 -0.20
C ALA A 96 9.08 13.33 0.82
N ARG A 97 8.69 14.61 0.89
CA ARG A 97 9.13 15.54 1.93
C ARG A 97 8.35 15.20 3.18
N ILE A 98 8.99 14.52 4.11
CA ILE A 98 8.41 14.27 5.42
C ILE A 98 8.51 15.58 6.20
N ALA A 99 7.38 16.27 6.36
CA ALA A 99 7.31 17.35 7.33
C ALA A 99 7.34 16.70 8.72
N HIS A 100 8.44 16.87 9.45
CA HIS A 100 8.44 16.60 10.88
C HIS A 100 7.58 17.68 11.53
N LEU A 101 6.34 17.34 11.88
CA LEU A 101 5.56 18.17 12.79
C LEU A 101 6.30 18.17 14.12
N ASN A 102 6.74 19.36 14.54
CA ASN A 102 7.56 19.56 15.72
C ASN A 102 6.92 18.85 16.93
N PRO A 103 7.55 17.81 17.52
CA PRO A 103 6.94 17.02 18.59
C PRO A 103 6.66 17.88 19.84
N ASP A 104 7.37 19.00 19.99
CA ASP A 104 7.23 19.93 21.11
C ASP A 104 6.17 21.03 20.91
N ARG A 105 5.35 20.97 19.86
CA ARG A 105 4.28 21.95 19.67
C ARG A 105 3.15 21.69 20.68
N ARG A 106 3.34 22.15 21.91
CA ARG A 106 2.27 22.31 22.90
C ARG A 106 1.24 23.27 22.29
N LEU A 107 -0.02 22.85 22.28
CA LEU A 107 -1.13 23.77 22.08
C LEU A 107 -1.05 24.76 23.24
N SER A 108 -0.75 26.03 22.93
CA SER A 108 -0.86 27.11 23.89
C SER A 108 -2.31 27.19 24.38
N GLU A 109 -2.48 27.30 25.70
CA GLU A 109 -3.78 27.51 26.36
C GLU A 109 -4.55 28.71 25.82
#